data_AF-A0A381KMM9-F1
#
_entry.id   AF-A0A381KMM9-F1
#
_cell.length_a   1.000
_cell.length_b   1.000
_cell.length_c   1.000
_cell.angle_alpha   90.00
_cell.angle_beta   90.00
_cell.angle_gamma   90.00
#
_symmetry.space_group_name_H-M   'P 1'
#
loop_
_entity.id
_entity.type
_entity.pdbx_description
1 polymer ?
#
loop_
_entity_poly.entity_id
_entity_poly.type
_entity_poly.pdbx_seq_one_letter_code
_entity_poly.pdbx_strand_id
1 'polypeptide(L)' 'MSKRGGSPTVSDRILASRLGVRAVELLLDGKSARVVGIKENKIIDLEISEALAQKKVFDKEAYEMAKILSI' A
#
# COMPACT_ATOMS: atom_id res chain seq x y z
N MET A 1 -23.11 -6.92 0.69
CA MET A 1 -21.95 -6.39 -0.07
C MET A 1 -20.81 -7.39 0.03
N SER A 2 -20.25 -7.82 -1.09
CA SER A 2 -19.09 -8.73 -1.11
C SER A 2 -17.84 -7.98 -0.60
N LYS A 3 -16.79 -8.67 -0.11
CA LYS A 3 -15.54 -8.05 0.39
C LYS A 3 -14.75 -7.22 -0.65
N ARG A 4 -15.30 -7.03 -1.85
CA ARG A 4 -14.79 -6.18 -2.94
C ARG A 4 -15.74 -5.02 -3.29
N GLY A 5 -16.86 -4.88 -2.59
CA GLY A 5 -17.86 -3.84 -2.80
C GLY A 5 -18.22 -3.14 -1.49
N GLY A 6 -18.40 -1.83 -1.56
CA GLY A 6 -18.61 -0.94 -0.42
C GLY A 6 -18.02 0.43 -0.72
N SER A 7 -18.53 1.49 -0.10
CA SER A 7 -17.97 2.83 -0.29
C SER A 7 -16.59 2.91 0.40
N PRO A 8 -15.53 3.41 -0.26
CA PRO A 8 -14.20 3.51 0.33
C PRO A 8 -14.23 4.35 1.61
N THR A 9 -13.43 3.98 2.60
CA THR A 9 -13.30 4.77 3.83
C THR A 9 -12.60 6.11 3.56
N VAL A 10 -12.63 7.03 4.52
CA VAL A 10 -11.89 8.31 4.42
C VAL A 10 -10.40 8.03 4.17
N SER A 11 -9.83 7.07 4.89
CA SER A 11 -8.43 6.66 4.76
C SER A 11 -8.12 6.12 3.37
N ASP A 12 -9.00 5.29 2.80
CA ASP A 12 -8.83 4.76 1.44
C ASP A 12 -8.81 5.90 0.41
N ARG A 13 -9.71 6.89 0.55
CA ARG A 13 -9.76 8.05 -0.35
C ARG A 13 -8.48 8.88 -0.26
N ILE A 14 -8.03 9.21 0.94
CA ILE A 14 -6.79 9.98 1.16
C ILE A 14 -5.59 9.24 0.57
N LEU A 15 -5.48 7.93 0.83
CA LEU A 15 -4.39 7.13 0.31
C LEU A 15 -4.41 7.07 -1.22
N ALA A 16 -5.57 6.82 -1.82
CA ALA A 16 -5.72 6.78 -3.28
C ALA A 16 -5.32 8.12 -3.93
N SER A 17 -5.74 9.25 -3.35
CA SER A 17 -5.34 10.57 -3.82
C SER A 17 -3.82 10.78 -3.75
N ARG A 18 -3.18 10.44 -2.62
CA ARG A 18 -1.72 10.58 -2.46
C ARG A 18 -0.94 9.71 -3.44
N LEU A 19 -1.38 8.48 -3.65
CA LEU A 19 -0.75 7.56 -4.61
C LEU A 19 -0.91 8.04 -6.05
N GLY A 20 -2.10 8.54 -6.41
CA GLY A 20 -2.37 9.09 -7.74
C GLY A 20 -1.52 10.32 -8.06
N VAL A 21 -1.39 11.26 -7.11
CA VAL A 21 -0.51 12.43 -7.25
C VAL A 21 0.93 11.99 -7.51
N ARG A 22 1.46 11.07 -6.71
CA ARG A 22 2.83 10.57 -6.89
C ARG A 22 3.02 9.90 -8.25
N ALA A 23 2.05 9.11 -8.70
CA ALA A 23 2.13 8.47 -10.01
C ALA A 23 2.23 9.51 -11.15
N VAL A 24 1.45 10.60 -11.07
CA VAL A 24 1.50 11.69 -12.05
C VAL A 24 2.85 12.42 -12.00
N GLU A 25 3.37 12.72 -10.81
CA GLU A 25 4.71 13.32 -10.65
C GLU A 25 5.79 12.49 -11.33
N LEU A 26 5.77 11.16 -11.15
CA LEU A 26 6.75 10.27 -11.77
C LEU A 26 6.65 10.28 -13.30
N LEU A 27 5.43 10.36 -13.86
CA LEU A 27 5.24 10.49 -15.30
C LEU A 27 5.77 11.82 -15.83
N LEU A 28 5.57 12.92 -15.10
CA LEU A 28 6.11 14.25 -15.45
C LEU A 28 7.64 14.29 -15.38
N ASP A 29 8.23 13.55 -14.44
CA ASP A 29 9.68 13.34 -14.33
C ASP A 29 10.25 12.44 -15.45
N GLY A 30 9.42 11.94 -16.37
CA GLY A 30 9.83 11.02 -17.44
C GLY A 30 10.15 9.61 -16.95
N LYS A 31 9.77 9.26 -15.72
CA LYS A 31 9.99 7.93 -15.15
C LYS A 31 8.87 6.99 -15.60
N SER A 32 9.23 5.73 -15.85
CA SER A 32 8.31 4.67 -16.25
C SER A 32 8.65 3.38 -15.51
N ALA A 33 7.78 2.38 -15.61
CA ALA A 33 7.96 1.08 -14.95
C ALA A 33 8.14 1.15 -13.40
N ARG A 34 7.46 2.12 -12.76
CA ARG A 34 7.50 2.31 -11.30
C ARG A 34 6.18 1.91 -10.63
N VAL A 35 6.28 1.36 -9.42
CA VAL A 35 5.16 1.06 -8.53
C VAL A 35 5.14 2.10 -7.42
N VAL A 36 4.00 2.74 -7.21
CA VAL A 36 3.77 3.62 -6.06
C VAL A 36 3.14 2.85 -4.90
N GLY A 37 3.52 3.16 -3.67
CA GLY A 37 3.01 2.50 -2.49
C GLY A 37 3.18 3.33 -1.22
N ILE A 38 2.81 2.74 -0.09
CA ILE A 38 3.02 3.32 1.24
C ILE A 38 3.88 2.38 2.09
N LYS A 39 4.90 2.93 2.73
CA LYS A 39 5.75 2.23 3.69
C LYS A 39 6.07 3.17 4.84
N GLU A 40 5.88 2.70 6.07
CA GLU A 40 6.11 3.53 7.29
C GLU A 40 5.43 4.90 7.21
N ASN A 41 4.16 4.91 6.77
CA ASN A 41 3.33 6.10 6.57
C ASN A 41 3.85 7.13 5.52
N LYS A 42 4.88 6.78 4.75
CA LYS A 42 5.45 7.60 3.66
C LYS A 42 5.08 7.02 2.31
N ILE A 43 4.78 7.91 1.35
CA ILE A 43 4.61 7.51 -0.04
C ILE A 43 5.99 7.19 -0.60
N ILE A 44 6.12 6.02 -1.19
CA ILE A 44 7.34 5.53 -1.82
C ILE A 44 7.05 5.12 -3.26
N ASP A 45 8.10 5.04 -4.07
CA ASP A 45 8.05 4.43 -5.37
C ASP A 45 9.27 3.54 -5.60
N LEU A 46 9.06 2.43 -6.29
CA LEU A 46 10.04 1.38 -6.53
C LEU A 46 10.00 0.98 -8.00
N GLU A 47 11.09 0.40 -8.50
CA GLU A 47 11.06 -0.30 -9.78
C GLU A 47 10.11 -1.51 -9.70
N ILE A 48 9.36 -1.80 -10.76
CA ILE A 48 8.43 -2.94 -10.79
C ILE A 48 9.13 -4.26 -10.45
N SER A 49 10.33 -4.48 -10.96
CA SER A 49 11.12 -5.68 -10.69
C SER A 49 11.45 -5.85 -9.21
N GLU A 50 11.88 -4.78 -8.55
CA GLU A 50 12.17 -4.74 -7.12
C GLU A 50 10.92 -4.97 -6.29
N ALA A 51 9.81 -4.32 -6.65
CA ALA A 51 8.54 -4.47 -5.96
C ALA A 51 8.01 -5.92 -6.04
N LEU A 52 8.14 -6.57 -7.19
CA LEU A 52 7.72 -7.97 -7.39
C LEU A 52 8.62 -8.97 -6.66
N ALA A 53 9.90 -8.63 -6.45
CA ALA A 53 10.84 -9.48 -5.72
C ALA A 53 10.64 -9.42 -4.19
N GLN A 54 9.92 -8.43 -3.67
CA GLN A 54 9.67 -8.31 -2.24
C GLN A 54 8.77 -9.43 -1.72
N LYS A 55 9.25 -10.15 -0.71
CA LYS A 55 8.45 -11.14 0.01
C LYS A 55 7.53 -10.44 1.00
N LYS A 56 6.25 -10.82 0.99
CA LYS A 56 5.30 -10.40 2.01
C LYS A 56 5.72 -11.01 3.36
N VAL A 57 6.14 -10.17 4.29
CA VAL A 57 6.44 -10.58 5.66
C VAL A 57 5.13 -10.68 6.43
N PHE A 58 4.89 -11.82 7.06
CA PHE A 58 3.75 -12.02 7.94
C PHE A 58 4.07 -11.46 9.32
N ASP A 59 3.20 -10.58 9.83
CA ASP A 59 3.34 -10.01 11.16
C ASP A 59 2.91 -11.05 12.22
N LYS A 60 3.89 -11.79 12.75
CA LYS A 60 3.66 -12.81 13.78
C LYS A 60 3.29 -12.18 15.11
N GLU A 61 3.79 -11.00 15.43
CA GLU A 61 3.52 -10.34 16.71
C GLU A 61 2.05 -9.93 16.80
N ALA A 62 1.53 -9.30 15.73
CA ALA A 62 0.10 -8.98 15.63
C ALA A 62 -0.79 -10.23 15.72
N TYR A 63 -0.35 -11.35 15.13
CA TYR A 63 -1.07 -12.62 15.21
C TYR A 63 -1.12 -13.18 16.64
N GLU A 64 0.02 -13.22 17.34
CA GLU A 64 0.06 -13.71 18.73
C GLU A 64 -0.73 -12.78 19.68
N MET A 65 -0.68 -11.45 19.49
CA MET A 65 -1.51 -10.53 20.27
C MET A 65 -3.01 -10.80 20.07
N ALA A 66 -3.46 -10.99 18.83
CA ALA A 66 -4.86 -11.32 18.54
C ALA A 66 -5.30 -12.62 19.22
N LYS A 67 -4.40 -13.61 19.31
CA LYS A 67 -4.64 -14.89 19.99
C LYS A 67 -4.79 -14.73 21.50
N ILE A 68 -3.98 -13.86 22.13
CA ILE A 68 -4.09 -13.55 23.57
C ILE A 68 -5.40 -12.82 23.88
N LEU A 69 -5.83 -11.89 23.01
CA LEU A 69 -7.06 -11.10 23.18
C LEU A 69 -8.35 -11.87 22.88
N SER A 70 -8.27 -13.11 22.39
CA SER A 70 -9.42 -13.95 22.04
C SER A 70 -9.85 -14.90 23.18
N ILE A 71 -9.45 -14.60 24.42
CA ILE A 71 -9.90 -15.25 25.67
C ILE A 71 -11.02 -14.41 26.27
#